data_AF-A0A1V2PKI0-F1
#
_entry.id   AF-A0A1V2PKI0-F1
#
_cell.length_a   1.000
_cell.length_b   1.000
_cell.length_c   1.000
_cell.angle_alpha   90.00
_cell.angle_beta   90.00
_cell.angle_gamma   90.00
#
_symmetry.space_group_name_H-M   'P 1'
#
loop_
_entity.id
_entity.type
_entity.pdbx_description
1 polymer ?
#
loop_
_entity_poly.entity_id
_entity_poly.type
_entity_poly.pdbx_seq_one_letter_code
_entity_poly.pdbx_strand_id
1 'polypeptide(L)'
;MFRILLTAPRWKLASSAGLLVFVGYGAGFKLVKEVSWSYALVIAATGAVAAYVASTLALGGIRREVKRVGADHLSPAHQVEAYQAVQRGHTHPDPEIRAAAMRIAEHRLKQGPQSRKLFLAAGVLLAALTVINAVAGDVGSVVITSIGLIGAGVALWQLRTAQRRAAGLVHGSTGPAVAGRCVDEDG
;
A
#
# COMPACT_ATOMS: atom_id res chain seq x y z
N MET A 1 -16.30 5.17 -1.70
CA MET A 1 -15.38 4.77 -0.60
C MET A 1 -14.09 5.60 -0.54
N PHE A 2 -13.38 5.82 -1.66
CA PHE A 2 -12.12 6.58 -1.71
C PHE A 2 -12.20 8.04 -1.21
N ARG A 3 -13.33 8.72 -1.42
CA ARG A 3 -13.55 10.10 -0.96
C ARG A 3 -13.45 10.21 0.58
N ILE A 4 -13.96 9.22 1.30
CA ILE A 4 -13.93 9.15 2.77
C ILE A 4 -12.51 8.89 3.29
N LEU A 5 -11.72 8.10 2.57
CA LEU A 5 -10.32 7.80 2.91
C LEU A 5 -9.41 9.04 2.90
N LEU A 6 -9.75 10.05 2.09
CA LEU A 6 -8.94 11.25 1.95
C LEU A 6 -9.40 12.38 2.87
N THR A 7 -10.70 12.51 3.11
CA THR A 7 -11.26 13.57 3.95
C THR A 7 -11.26 13.22 5.44
N ALA A 8 -11.35 11.95 5.81
CA ALA A 8 -11.39 11.56 7.21
C ALA A 8 -10.05 11.86 7.93
N PRO A 9 -10.10 12.21 9.23
CA PRO A 9 -8.90 12.27 10.07
C PRO A 9 -8.18 10.93 10.09
N ARG A 10 -6.86 10.97 9.89
CA ARG A 10 -5.98 9.78 9.86
C ARG A 10 -6.17 8.83 11.04
N TRP A 11 -6.43 9.38 12.22
CA TRP A 11 -6.62 8.60 13.44
C TRP A 11 -7.92 7.80 13.39
N LYS A 12 -9.01 8.34 12.80
CA LYS A 12 -10.29 7.61 12.69
C LYS A 12 -10.14 6.38 11.81
N LEU A 13 -9.49 6.52 10.66
CA LEU A 13 -9.25 5.41 9.74
C LEU A 13 -8.35 4.34 10.36
N ALA A 14 -7.24 4.75 10.98
CA ALA A 14 -6.33 3.83 11.64
C ALA A 14 -6.99 3.12 12.83
N SER A 15 -7.75 3.83 13.66
CA SER A 15 -8.51 3.24 14.78
C SER A 15 -9.56 2.26 14.29
N SER A 16 -10.28 2.57 13.19
CA SER A 16 -11.25 1.64 12.62
C SER A 16 -10.59 0.36 12.08
N ALA A 17 -9.43 0.47 11.44
CA ALA A 17 -8.66 -0.68 10.99
C ALA A 17 -8.15 -1.53 12.17
N GLY A 18 -7.61 -0.89 13.21
CA GLY A 18 -7.18 -1.57 14.43
C GLY A 18 -8.34 -2.28 15.14
N LEU A 19 -9.50 -1.63 15.26
CA LEU A 19 -10.68 -2.21 15.89
C LEU A 19 -11.24 -3.40 15.11
N LEU A 20 -11.30 -3.31 13.78
CA LEU A 20 -11.71 -4.42 12.92
C LEU A 20 -10.79 -5.63 13.11
N VAL A 21 -9.48 -5.40 13.16
CA VAL A 21 -8.50 -6.45 13.45
C VAL A 21 -8.70 -7.00 14.85
N PHE A 22 -8.89 -6.15 15.87
CA PHE A 22 -9.14 -6.58 17.24
C PHE A 22 -10.35 -7.52 17.36
N VAL A 23 -11.50 -7.10 16.84
CA VAL A 23 -12.74 -7.87 16.93
C VAL A 23 -12.64 -9.15 16.10
N GLY A 24 -12.15 -9.04 14.86
CA GLY A 24 -12.00 -10.18 13.95
C GLY A 24 -11.03 -11.23 14.49
N TYR A 25 -9.85 -10.80 14.98
CA TYR A 25 -8.89 -11.73 15.60
C TYR A 25 -9.39 -12.26 16.92
N GLY A 26 -9.90 -11.42 17.83
CA GLY A 26 -10.35 -11.87 19.15
C GLY A 26 -11.47 -12.91 19.05
N ALA A 27 -12.48 -12.65 18.22
CA ALA A 27 -13.57 -13.59 17.99
C ALA A 27 -13.11 -14.83 17.21
N GLY A 28 -12.37 -14.65 16.11
CA GLY A 28 -11.90 -15.76 15.28
C GLY A 28 -10.97 -16.71 16.03
N PHE A 29 -10.05 -16.17 16.83
CA PHE A 29 -9.12 -16.97 17.61
C PHE A 29 -9.82 -17.77 18.71
N LYS A 30 -10.84 -17.17 19.35
CA LYS A 30 -11.66 -17.87 20.35
C LYS A 30 -12.52 -18.98 19.75
N LEU A 31 -13.02 -18.79 18.52
CA LEU A 31 -13.85 -19.78 17.82
C LEU A 31 -13.02 -20.96 17.29
N VAL A 32 -11.74 -20.73 16.94
CA VAL A 32 -10.86 -21.76 16.34
C VAL A 32 -10.02 -22.48 17.39
N LYS A 33 -9.72 -21.85 18.53
CA LYS A 33 -8.87 -22.40 19.59
C LYS A 33 -9.53 -22.27 20.95
N GLU A 34 -9.44 -23.35 21.74
CA GLU A 34 -9.81 -23.34 23.17
C GLU A 34 -8.75 -22.61 24.02
N VAL A 35 -8.52 -21.34 23.73
CA VAL A 35 -7.69 -20.45 24.56
C VAL A 35 -8.56 -19.64 25.51
N SER A 36 -7.96 -19.21 26.61
CA SER A 36 -8.60 -18.29 27.54
C SER A 36 -8.92 -16.97 26.84
N TRP A 37 -10.02 -16.32 27.25
CA TRP A 37 -10.40 -15.01 26.71
C TRP A 37 -9.30 -13.96 26.91
N SER A 38 -8.61 -14.02 28.04
CA SER A 38 -7.48 -13.13 28.36
C SER A 38 -6.38 -13.22 27.30
N TYR A 39 -6.02 -14.44 26.88
CA TYR A 39 -4.99 -14.67 25.87
C TYR A 39 -5.43 -14.22 24.48
N ALA A 40 -6.67 -14.52 24.10
CA ALA A 40 -7.25 -14.07 22.83
C ALA A 40 -7.28 -12.54 22.72
N LEU A 41 -7.59 -11.83 23.81
CA LEU A 41 -7.61 -10.37 23.86
C LEU A 41 -6.20 -9.77 23.73
N VAL A 42 -5.17 -10.37 24.33
CA VAL A 42 -3.78 -9.90 24.22
C VAL A 42 -3.27 -10.02 22.78
N ILE A 43 -3.56 -11.13 22.12
CA ILE A 43 -3.20 -11.33 20.71
C ILE A 43 -3.95 -10.34 19.81
N ALA A 44 -5.27 -10.20 20.03
CA ALA A 44 -6.10 -9.25 19.29
C ALA A 44 -5.60 -7.80 19.46
N ALA A 45 -5.23 -7.40 20.68
CA ALA A 45 -4.66 -6.09 20.97
C ALA A 45 -3.36 -5.85 20.21
N THR A 46 -2.48 -6.85 20.18
CA THR A 46 -1.20 -6.76 19.48
C THR A 46 -1.40 -6.60 17.97
N GLY A 47 -2.28 -7.40 17.37
CA GLY A 47 -2.67 -7.27 15.96
C GLY A 47 -3.31 -5.91 15.64
N ALA A 48 -4.16 -5.41 16.53
CA ALA A 48 -4.81 -4.11 16.38
C ALA A 48 -3.81 -2.95 16.38
N VAL A 49 -2.83 -2.97 17.29
CA VAL A 49 -1.77 -1.96 17.35
C VAL A 49 -0.91 -2.00 16.09
N ALA A 50 -0.51 -3.20 15.65
CA ALA A 50 0.25 -3.37 14.41
C ALA A 50 -0.52 -2.82 13.19
N ALA A 51 -1.81 -3.14 13.08
CA ALA A 51 -2.67 -2.64 12.01
C ALA A 51 -2.86 -1.12 12.06
N TYR A 52 -3.00 -0.54 13.25
CA TYR A 52 -3.08 0.89 13.47
C TYR A 52 -1.79 1.61 13.00
N VAL A 53 -0.63 1.10 13.39
CA VAL A 53 0.68 1.65 13.01
C VAL A 53 0.90 1.52 11.49
N ALA A 54 0.62 0.36 10.92
CA ALA A 54 0.74 0.14 9.48
C ALA A 54 -0.18 1.10 8.69
N SER A 55 -1.42 1.26 9.14
CA SER A 55 -2.40 2.17 8.52
C SER A 55 -1.99 3.63 8.63
N THR A 56 -1.48 4.06 9.78
CA THR A 56 -0.99 5.44 9.95
C THR A 56 0.23 5.73 9.10
N LEU A 57 1.16 4.78 8.97
CA LEU A 57 2.33 4.92 8.08
C LEU A 57 1.92 4.95 6.60
N ALA A 58 1.01 4.05 6.17
CA ALA A 58 0.51 4.01 4.80
C ALA A 58 -0.22 5.30 4.42
N LEU A 59 -1.15 5.79 5.27
CA LEU A 59 -1.88 7.03 5.05
C LEU A 59 -0.95 8.26 5.13
N GLY A 60 0.04 8.23 6.02
CA GLY A 60 1.05 9.28 6.14
C GLY A 60 1.94 9.40 4.91
N GLY A 61 2.33 8.27 4.31
CA GLY A 61 3.07 8.23 3.06
C GLY A 61 2.32 8.90 1.91
N ILE A 62 1.04 8.54 1.73
CA ILE A 62 0.20 9.07 0.64
C ILE A 62 0.04 10.59 0.76
N ARG A 63 -0.27 11.12 1.95
CA ARG A 63 -0.44 12.58 2.12
C ARG A 63 0.86 13.36 1.95
N ARG A 64 1.99 12.83 2.43
CA ARG A 64 3.30 13.47 2.22
C ARG A 64 3.70 13.46 0.75
N GLU A 65 3.35 12.41 0.03
CA GLU A 65 3.60 12.28 -1.40
C GLU A 65 2.81 13.31 -2.20
N VAL A 66 1.50 13.45 -1.93
CA VAL A 66 0.67 14.50 -2.56
C VAL A 66 1.22 15.90 -2.28
N LYS A 67 1.60 16.18 -1.02
CA LYS A 67 2.14 17.49 -0.61
C LYS A 67 3.51 17.79 -1.23
N ARG A 68 4.39 16.79 -1.33
CA ARG A 68 5.75 16.96 -1.90
C ARG A 68 5.76 17.11 -3.41
N VAL A 69 4.78 16.55 -4.10
CA VAL A 69 4.66 16.65 -5.56
C VAL A 69 4.13 18.03 -5.98
N GLY A 70 3.78 18.88 -5.01
CA GLY A 70 3.33 20.25 -5.26
C GLY A 70 1.93 20.29 -5.86
N ALA A 71 1.12 19.25 -5.70
CA ALA A 71 -0.26 19.21 -6.16
C ALA A 71 -1.23 19.99 -5.24
N ASP A 72 -0.70 20.73 -4.26
CA ASP A 72 -1.47 21.50 -3.28
C ASP A 72 -2.33 22.61 -3.93
N HIS A 73 -1.98 23.03 -5.15
CA HIS A 73 -2.75 23.99 -5.96
C HIS A 73 -3.97 23.37 -6.66
N LEU A 74 -4.05 22.04 -6.77
CA LEU A 74 -5.17 21.33 -7.39
C LEU A 74 -6.27 21.05 -6.38
N SER A 75 -7.52 21.12 -6.83
CA SER A 75 -8.66 20.74 -5.99
C SER A 75 -8.51 19.28 -5.50
N PRO A 76 -9.04 18.94 -4.31
CA PRO A 76 -8.97 17.56 -3.81
C PRO A 76 -9.56 16.51 -4.77
N ALA A 77 -10.50 16.91 -5.63
CA ALA A 77 -11.05 16.03 -6.65
C ALA A 77 -10.03 15.74 -7.77
N HIS A 78 -9.36 16.76 -8.30
CA HIS A 78 -8.34 16.60 -9.33
C HIS A 78 -7.10 15.86 -8.83
N GLN A 79 -6.74 16.01 -7.55
CA GLN A 79 -5.68 15.21 -6.93
C GLN A 79 -6.01 13.71 -6.95
N VAL A 80 -7.28 13.35 -6.70
CA VAL A 80 -7.74 11.95 -6.76
C VAL A 80 -7.70 11.42 -8.17
N GLU A 81 -8.14 12.20 -9.15
CA GLU A 81 -8.11 11.81 -10.56
C GLU A 81 -6.69 11.65 -11.08
N ALA A 82 -5.77 12.56 -10.75
CA ALA A 82 -4.35 12.42 -11.06
C ALA A 82 -3.78 11.13 -10.46
N TYR A 83 -4.10 10.82 -9.20
CA TYR A 83 -3.64 9.61 -8.54
C TYR A 83 -4.24 8.33 -9.15
N GLN A 84 -5.51 8.36 -9.55
CA GLN A 84 -6.15 7.26 -10.27
C GLN A 84 -5.55 7.06 -11.66
N ALA A 85 -5.21 8.13 -12.37
CA ALA A 85 -4.55 8.09 -13.67
C ALA A 85 -3.19 7.38 -13.59
N VAL A 86 -2.38 7.70 -12.56
CA VAL A 86 -1.11 6.98 -12.29
C VAL A 86 -1.36 5.50 -11.99
N GLN A 87 -2.36 5.17 -11.17
CA GLN A 87 -2.61 3.77 -10.79
C GLN A 87 -3.05 2.88 -11.94
N ARG A 88 -3.92 3.42 -12.80
CA ARG A 88 -4.51 2.69 -13.90
C ARG A 88 -3.71 2.79 -15.20
N GLY A 89 -2.70 3.67 -15.24
CA GLY A 89 -1.75 3.78 -16.35
C GLY A 89 -2.32 4.47 -17.58
N HIS A 90 -3.31 5.34 -17.44
CA HIS A 90 -3.90 6.08 -18.56
C HIS A 90 -3.64 7.58 -18.46
N THR A 91 -3.45 8.19 -19.62
CA THR A 91 -3.17 9.62 -19.78
C THR A 91 -4.46 10.41 -19.71
N HIS A 92 -4.59 11.29 -18.71
CA HIS A 92 -5.77 12.14 -18.56
C HIS A 92 -5.81 13.22 -19.67
N PRO A 93 -7.00 13.55 -20.23
CA PRO A 93 -7.11 14.57 -21.28
C PRO A 93 -6.75 15.99 -20.78
N ASP A 94 -7.08 16.29 -19.53
CA ASP A 94 -6.71 17.57 -18.90
C ASP A 94 -5.18 17.70 -18.72
N PRO A 95 -4.54 18.74 -19.27
CA PRO A 95 -3.10 18.96 -19.16
C PRO A 95 -2.60 19.14 -17.72
N GLU A 96 -3.39 19.75 -16.82
CA GLU A 96 -2.99 19.99 -15.44
C GLU A 96 -2.95 18.68 -14.64
N ILE A 97 -4.00 17.85 -14.78
CA ILE A 97 -4.10 16.54 -14.15
C ILE A 97 -3.00 15.61 -14.68
N ARG A 98 -2.71 15.68 -15.99
CA ARG A 98 -1.63 14.92 -16.63
C ARG A 98 -0.25 15.32 -16.10
N ALA A 99 0.03 16.61 -15.97
CA ALA A 99 1.29 17.09 -15.40
C ALA A 99 1.45 16.64 -13.93
N ALA A 100 0.39 16.73 -13.13
CA ALA A 100 0.40 16.23 -11.75
C ALA A 100 0.63 14.72 -11.69
N ALA A 101 -0.07 13.94 -12.53
CA ALA A 101 0.11 12.49 -12.62
C ALA A 101 1.56 12.10 -12.97
N MET A 102 2.20 12.78 -13.92
CA MET A 102 3.60 12.54 -14.28
C MET A 102 4.56 12.81 -13.13
N ARG A 103 4.38 13.90 -12.38
CA ARG A 103 5.23 14.20 -11.21
C ARG A 103 5.03 13.17 -10.09
N ILE A 104 3.80 12.70 -9.86
CA ILE A 104 3.51 11.62 -8.91
C ILE A 104 4.21 10.34 -9.34
N ALA A 105 4.14 9.99 -10.63
CA ALA A 105 4.78 8.80 -11.19
C ALA A 105 6.31 8.86 -11.06
N GLU A 106 6.93 9.99 -11.39
CA GLU A 106 8.38 10.18 -11.24
C GLU A 106 8.82 10.07 -9.79
N HIS A 107 8.07 10.67 -8.86
CA HIS A 107 8.36 10.58 -7.44
C HIS A 107 8.30 9.15 -6.92
N ARG A 108 7.33 8.36 -7.39
CA ARG A 108 7.23 6.93 -7.06
C ARG A 108 8.38 6.10 -7.58
N LEU A 109 8.86 6.40 -8.78
CA LEU A 109 10.04 5.74 -9.33
C LEU A 109 11.27 6.02 -8.47
N LYS A 110 11.43 7.26 -7.98
CA LYS A 110 12.54 7.63 -7.08
C LYS A 110 12.41 7.07 -5.66
N GLN A 111 11.18 6.96 -5.11
CA GLN A 111 10.94 6.43 -3.76
C GLN A 111 10.84 4.90 -3.67
N GLY A 112 10.60 4.21 -4.78
CA GLY A 112 10.45 2.75 -4.84
C GLY A 112 11.54 1.93 -4.13
N PRO A 113 12.83 2.33 -4.13
CA PRO A 113 13.87 1.58 -3.42
C PRO A 113 13.80 1.72 -1.90
N GLN A 114 13.43 2.90 -1.39
CA GLN A 114 13.51 3.21 0.04
C GLN A 114 12.35 2.61 0.83
N SER A 115 11.14 2.68 0.28
CA SER A 115 9.96 2.04 0.86
C SER A 115 10.07 0.51 0.81
N ARG A 116 10.66 -0.06 -0.26
CA ARG A 116 11.02 -1.48 -0.30
C ARG A 116 11.96 -1.88 0.85
N LYS A 117 13.03 -1.12 1.10
CA LYS A 117 13.98 -1.42 2.19
C LYS A 117 13.29 -1.43 3.56
N LEU A 118 12.41 -0.46 3.82
CA LEU A 118 11.64 -0.39 5.08
C LEU A 118 10.68 -1.58 5.24
N PHE A 119 9.95 -1.97 4.19
CA PHE A 119 9.08 -3.14 4.25
C PHE A 119 9.88 -4.45 4.42
N LEU A 120 11.03 -4.57 3.77
CA LEU A 120 11.89 -5.74 3.86
C LEU A 120 12.50 -5.83 5.27
N ALA A 121 12.97 -4.72 5.83
CA ALA A 121 13.45 -4.64 7.22
C ALA A 121 12.35 -4.99 8.22
N ALA A 122 11.13 -4.47 8.05
CA ALA A 122 9.99 -4.80 8.89
C ALA A 122 9.59 -6.28 8.78
N GLY A 123 9.62 -6.85 7.57
CA GLY A 123 9.36 -8.27 7.33
C GLY A 123 10.41 -9.18 7.98
N VAL A 124 11.70 -8.83 7.88
CA VAL A 124 12.79 -9.55 8.54
C VAL A 124 12.67 -9.47 10.06
N LEU A 125 12.35 -8.29 10.60
CA LEU A 125 12.14 -8.10 12.03
C LEU A 125 10.98 -8.95 12.54
N LEU A 126 9.84 -8.94 11.84
CA LEU A 126 8.68 -9.79 12.16
C LEU A 126 9.02 -11.27 12.08
N ALA A 127 9.77 -11.71 11.07
CA ALA A 127 10.22 -13.09 10.96
C ALA A 127 11.16 -13.49 12.12
N ALA A 128 12.08 -12.61 12.53
CA ALA A 128 12.95 -12.86 13.67
C ALA A 128 12.16 -12.97 14.98
N LEU A 129 11.21 -12.06 15.22
CA LEU A 129 10.29 -12.11 16.36
C LEU A 129 9.47 -13.40 16.36
N THR A 130 9.05 -13.86 15.19
CA THR A 130 8.34 -15.12 15.01
C THR A 130 9.20 -16.32 15.45
N VAL A 131 10.46 -16.37 15.01
CA VAL A 131 11.40 -17.45 15.35
C VAL A 131 11.70 -17.45 16.85
N ILE A 132 11.95 -16.28 17.45
CA ILE A 132 12.17 -16.14 18.91
C ILE A 132 10.95 -16.67 19.67
N ASN A 133 9.73 -16.35 19.22
CA ASN A 133 8.50 -16.77 19.88
C ASN A 133 8.20 -18.26 19.67
N ALA A 134 8.60 -18.85 18.55
CA ALA A 134 8.50 -20.29 18.30
C ALA A 134 9.48 -21.10 19.17
N VAL A 135 10.71 -20.60 19.39
CA VAL A 135 11.70 -21.22 20.26
C VAL A 135 11.29 -21.14 21.74
N ALA A 136 10.53 -20.12 22.14
CA ALA A 136 9.97 -19.99 23.48
C ALA A 136 8.86 -21.03 23.81
N GLY A 137 8.44 -21.85 22.83
CA GLY A 137 7.49 -22.95 23.06
C GLY A 137 6.04 -22.52 23.30
N ASP A 138 5.73 -21.23 23.11
CA ASP A 138 4.41 -20.68 23.40
C ASP A 138 3.50 -20.68 22.15
N VAL A 139 2.24 -21.06 22.33
CA VAL A 139 1.23 -21.28 21.28
C VAL A 139 0.91 -19.99 20.50
N GLY A 140 1.25 -18.83 21.08
CA GLY A 140 1.18 -17.52 20.44
C GLY A 140 2.10 -17.36 19.22
N SER A 141 3.06 -18.27 19.02
CA SER A 141 3.96 -18.31 17.86
C SER A 141 3.19 -18.37 16.54
N VAL A 142 2.19 -19.24 16.40
CA VAL A 142 1.47 -19.48 15.13
C VAL A 142 0.80 -18.22 14.57
N VAL A 143 0.29 -17.35 15.45
CA VAL A 143 -0.37 -16.10 15.03
C VAL A 143 0.63 -15.08 14.52
N ILE A 144 1.74 -14.91 15.25
CA ILE A 144 2.80 -13.99 14.85
C ILE A 144 3.44 -14.49 13.54
N THR A 145 3.60 -15.80 13.36
CA THR A 145 4.03 -16.40 12.09
C THR A 145 3.05 -16.11 10.95
N SER A 146 1.74 -16.20 11.23
CA SER A 146 0.70 -15.95 10.23
C SER A 146 0.70 -14.48 9.78
N ILE A 147 0.84 -13.53 10.72
CA ILE A 147 0.94 -12.11 10.41
C ILE A 147 2.23 -11.81 9.63
N GLY A 148 3.35 -12.42 10.03
CA GLY A 148 4.63 -12.32 9.32
C GLY A 148 4.54 -12.85 7.88
N LEU A 149 3.91 -14.00 7.68
CA LEU A 149 3.69 -14.61 6.37
C LEU A 149 2.76 -13.77 5.47
N ILE A 150 1.67 -13.22 6.03
CA ILE A 150 0.78 -12.32 5.30
C ILE A 150 1.53 -11.06 4.90
N GLY A 151 2.29 -10.45 5.81
CA GLY A 151 3.12 -9.28 5.53
C GLY A 151 4.16 -9.54 4.43
N ALA A 152 4.86 -10.67 4.51
CA ALA A 152 5.82 -11.12 3.51
C ALA A 152 5.15 -11.39 2.15
N GLY A 153 3.99 -12.03 2.14
CA GLY A 153 3.21 -12.32 0.93
C GLY A 153 2.75 -11.05 0.21
N VAL A 154 2.26 -10.05 0.97
CA VAL A 154 1.89 -8.73 0.43
C VAL A 154 3.10 -8.01 -0.14
N ALA A 155 4.25 -8.03 0.55
CA ALA A 155 5.48 -7.43 0.05
C ALA A 155 5.96 -8.09 -1.25
N LEU A 156 5.93 -9.43 -1.32
CA LEU A 156 6.29 -10.20 -2.53
C LEU A 156 5.34 -9.91 -3.70
N TRP A 157 4.03 -9.81 -3.43
CA TRP A 157 3.04 -9.48 -4.45
C TRP A 157 3.24 -8.07 -5.01
N GLN A 158 3.54 -7.09 -4.16
CA GLN A 158 3.91 -5.73 -4.58
C GLN A 158 5.19 -5.72 -5.43
N LEU A 159 6.17 -6.58 -5.10
CA LEU A 159 7.39 -6.74 -5.86
C LEU A 159 7.12 -7.29 -7.27
N ARG A 160 6.32 -8.35 -7.38
CA ARG A 160 5.94 -8.95 -8.67
C ARG A 160 5.12 -8.01 -9.54
N THR A 161 4.15 -7.29 -8.97
CA THR A 161 3.34 -6.33 -9.73
C THR A 161 4.16 -5.16 -10.24
N ALA A 162 5.13 -4.66 -9.45
CA ALA A 162 6.08 -3.66 -9.90
C ALA A 162 6.98 -4.18 -11.04
N GLN A 163 7.48 -5.41 -10.96
CA GLN A 163 8.28 -6.03 -12.04
C GLN A 163 7.48 -6.19 -13.35
N ARG A 164 6.22 -6.62 -13.27
CA ARG A 164 5.36 -6.75 -14.46
C ARG A 164 5.12 -5.41 -15.15
N ARG A 165 4.95 -4.33 -14.38
CA ARG A 165 4.79 -2.98 -14.93
C ARG A 165 6.08 -2.46 -15.58
N ALA A 166 7.23 -2.74 -14.98
CA ALA A 166 8.52 -2.38 -15.58
C ALA A 166 8.78 -3.14 -16.89
N ALA A 167 8.46 -4.44 -16.94
CA ALA A 167 8.59 -5.24 -18.17
C ALA A 167 7.64 -4.76 -19.30
N GLY A 168 6.41 -4.37 -18.95
CA GLY A 168 5.45 -3.84 -19.92
C GLY A 168 5.88 -2.51 -20.56
N LEU A 169 6.61 -1.66 -19.83
CA LEU A 169 7.14 -0.41 -20.37
C LEU A 169 8.31 -0.63 -21.33
N VAL A 170 9.15 -1.65 -21.09
CA VAL A 170 10.27 -2.01 -21.97
C VAL A 170 9.80 -2.62 -23.29
N HIS A 171 8.68 -3.37 -23.28
CA HIS A 171 8.09 -3.91 -24.51
C HIS A 171 7.15 -2.93 -25.22
N GLY A 172 6.55 -1.99 -24.49
CA GLY A 172 5.71 -0.94 -25.07
C GLY A 172 6.50 0.12 -25.86
N SER A 173 7.78 0.37 -25.52
CA SER A 173 8.61 1.34 -26.24
C SER A 173 9.23 0.81 -27.53
N THR A 174 9.04 -0.48 -27.84
CA THR A 174 9.44 -1.09 -29.13
C THR A 174 8.24 -1.32 -30.05
N GLY A 175 7.07 -0.78 -29.72
CA GLY A 175 6.00 -0.63 -30.71
C GLY A 175 6.53 0.25 -31.85
N PRO A 176 6.32 -0.13 -33.12
CA PRO A 176 6.87 0.61 -34.25
C PRO A 176 6.43 2.06 -34.11
N ALA A 177 7.41 2.97 -34.13
CA ALA A 177 7.14 4.38 -34.36
C ALA A 177 6.17 4.42 -35.54
N VAL A 178 4.93 4.81 -35.29
CA VAL A 178 3.96 5.10 -36.33
C VAL A 178 4.55 6.30 -37.05
N ALA A 179 5.35 5.98 -38.06
CA ALA A 179 5.95 6.90 -38.98
C ALA A 179 4.81 7.78 -39.50
N GLY A 180 5.06 9.09 -39.42
CA GLY A 180 4.08 10.12 -39.72
C GLY A 180 3.29 9.79 -40.98
N ARG A 181 1.97 9.71 -40.81
CA ARG A 181 1.08 10.03 -41.90
C ARG A 181 0.87 11.54 -41.81
N CYS A 182 1.78 12.29 -42.43
CA CYS A 182 1.46 13.63 -42.89
C CYS A 182 0.26 13.45 -43.83
N VAL A 183 -0.91 13.80 -43.35
CA VAL A 183 -2.06 14.02 -44.21
C VAL A 183 -1.83 15.41 -44.78
N ASP A 184 -1.34 15.45 -46.02
CA ASP A 184 -1.47 16.64 -46.86
C ASP A 184 -2.97 16.92 -46.99
N GLU A 185 -3.43 17.96 -46.32
CA GLU A 185 -4.69 18.62 -46.65
C GLU A 185 -4.42 19.59 -47.80
N ASP A 186 -4.46 19.08 -49.02
CA ASP A 186 -4.67 19.88 -50.23
C ASP A 186 -5.91 19.34 -50.94
N GLY A 187 -7.01 20.10 -50.86
CA GLY A 187 -8.30 19.85 -51.51
C GLY A 187 -9.35 20.87 -51.10
#